data_AF-A0A6J1JNF3-F1
#
_entry.id   AF-A0A6J1JNF3-F1
#
_cell.length_a   1.000
_cell.length_b   1.000
_cell.length_c   1.000
_cell.angle_alpha   90.00
_cell.angle_beta   90.00
_cell.angle_gamma   90.00
#
_symmetry.space_group_name_H-M   'P 1'
#
loop_
_entity.id
_entity.type
_entity.pdbx_description
1 polymer ?
#
loop_
_entity_poly.entity_id
_entity_poly.type
_entity_poly.pdbx_seq_one_letter_code
_entity_poly.pdbx_strand_id
1 'polypeptide(L)'
;MVAITPSSASFCLPKRSLFSKTSKTTRITGPSALSHSLFVAKNPKAFVVNASISVTESNSRTSSLNKKTLNPIIVIDNYDSFTYNLCQYMGELGCFFEVYRNDDLTVDELRRKNPRGILISPGPGAPQDSGISLQTVFELGPTVPLFGVCMGLQCIGEAFGGKIVRSPYGVVHGKSSPVYYDEKGEEGLLSGLSNPFTAGRYHSLVIDKETFPDDELEVTAWTEDGLIMAVRHKKYKHLQGVQFHPESIITNEGMSIVRNFVKLIERREMEVELHS
;
A
#
# COMPACT_ATOMS: atom_id res chain seq x y z
N MET A 1 17.33 50.57 36.26
CA MET A 1 18.39 50.91 37.24
C MET A 1 18.57 49.65 38.08
N VAL A 2 19.66 48.88 38.00
CA VAL A 2 21.08 49.23 38.15
C VAL A 2 21.98 48.28 37.31
N ALA A 3 23.07 48.85 36.77
CA ALA A 3 24.35 48.36 36.22
C ALA A 3 24.57 46.85 35.93
N ILE A 4 24.98 46.39 34.73
CA ILE A 4 26.21 46.62 33.90
C ILE A 4 27.51 46.09 34.55
N THR A 5 28.05 44.96 34.08
CA THR A 5 29.29 44.88 33.25
C THR A 5 29.67 43.42 32.90
N PRO A 6 30.40 43.20 31.78
CA PRO A 6 30.61 41.89 31.15
C PRO A 6 32.02 41.32 31.39
N SER A 7 32.23 40.03 31.09
CA SER A 7 33.56 39.44 30.96
C SER A 7 33.75 38.82 29.58
N SER A 8 34.74 39.36 28.88
CA SER A 8 35.27 38.95 27.58
C SER A 8 36.40 37.93 27.75
N ALA A 9 36.46 36.91 26.89
CA ALA A 9 37.73 36.34 26.45
C ALA A 9 37.56 35.71 25.06
N SER A 10 38.58 35.95 24.23
CA SER A 10 38.59 35.86 22.79
C SER A 10 39.79 35.00 22.36
N PHE A 11 39.62 34.28 21.25
CA PHE A 11 40.66 33.75 20.34
C PHE A 11 41.65 32.68 20.84
N CYS A 12 41.66 31.53 20.13
CA CYS A 12 42.83 31.07 19.37
C CYS A 12 42.51 29.84 18.48
N LEU A 13 42.58 30.04 17.16
CA LEU A 13 42.80 28.99 16.15
C LEU A 13 44.31 28.80 15.96
N PRO A 14 44.78 27.60 15.57
CA PRO A 14 46.00 27.50 14.77
C PRO A 14 45.76 26.89 13.37
N LYS A 15 46.74 27.20 12.53
CA LYS A 15 46.77 27.19 11.06
C LYS A 15 47.10 25.82 10.44
N ARG A 16 46.75 25.75 9.15
CA ARG A 16 47.22 24.85 8.08
C ARG A 16 48.68 24.35 8.20
N SER A 17 48.90 23.12 7.70
CA SER A 17 50.12 22.80 6.94
C SER A 17 49.79 22.00 5.67
N LEU A 18 50.19 22.57 4.53
CA LEU A 18 50.45 21.87 3.26
C LEU A 18 51.78 21.13 3.38
N PHE A 19 51.87 19.90 2.87
CA PHE A 19 53.08 19.41 2.21
C PHE A 19 52.73 18.39 1.13
N SER A 20 53.34 18.61 -0.04
CA SER A 20 53.29 17.83 -1.26
C SER A 20 54.51 16.91 -1.38
N LYS A 21 54.38 15.85 -2.20
CA LYS A 21 55.38 15.24 -3.14
C LYS A 21 54.95 13.78 -3.43
N THR A 22 54.38 13.45 -4.59
CA THR A 22 55.00 13.08 -5.89
C THR A 22 55.82 11.78 -5.92
N SER A 23 55.34 10.81 -6.70
CA SER A 23 56.07 9.94 -7.66
C SER A 23 55.04 8.96 -8.29
N LYS A 24 54.66 9.06 -9.58
CA LYS A 24 55.23 8.36 -10.78
C LYS A 24 55.42 6.84 -10.58
N THR A 25 55.14 5.91 -11.49
CA THR A 25 54.56 5.77 -12.86
C THR A 25 54.62 4.26 -13.12
N THR A 26 53.60 3.58 -13.66
CA THR A 26 53.74 2.82 -14.94
C THR A 26 52.40 2.38 -15.54
N ARG A 27 52.24 2.66 -16.83
CA ARG A 27 51.33 2.02 -17.79
C ARG A 27 51.93 0.69 -18.26
N ILE A 28 51.09 -0.31 -18.51
CA ILE A 28 51.29 -1.30 -19.57
C ILE A 28 49.97 -1.44 -20.36
N THR A 29 50.10 -1.46 -21.68
CA THR A 29 49.14 -1.47 -22.78
C THR A 29 48.66 -2.89 -23.13
N GLY A 30 47.36 -3.12 -23.34
CA GLY A 30 46.73 -3.44 -24.65
C GLY A 30 46.24 -4.91 -24.74
N PRO A 31 45.43 -5.35 -25.73
CA PRO A 31 44.78 -4.62 -26.82
C PRO A 31 43.23 -4.83 -26.93
N SER A 32 42.67 -4.17 -27.94
CA SER A 32 41.28 -4.03 -28.41
C SER A 32 40.58 -5.28 -28.96
N ALA A 33 39.25 -5.29 -28.92
CA ALA A 33 38.41 -5.75 -30.04
C ALA A 33 36.99 -5.12 -30.00
N LEU A 34 36.58 -4.53 -31.13
CA LEU A 34 35.19 -4.23 -31.52
C LEU A 34 34.41 -5.58 -31.62
N SER A 35 33.10 -5.71 -31.43
CA SER A 35 31.99 -5.07 -32.13
C SER A 35 30.69 -5.74 -31.66
N HIS A 36 29.61 -4.98 -31.51
CA HIS A 36 28.30 -5.20 -32.14
C HIS A 36 27.20 -4.50 -31.34
N SER A 37 26.62 -3.50 -31.99
CA SER A 37 25.32 -2.92 -31.69
C SER A 37 24.26 -4.01 -31.69
N LEU A 38 23.48 -4.09 -30.61
CA LEU A 38 22.15 -4.68 -30.61
C LEU A 38 21.24 -3.75 -29.80
N PHE A 39 20.51 -2.92 -30.54
CA PHE A 39 19.23 -2.39 -30.11
C PHE A 39 18.34 -3.55 -29.65
N VAL A 40 17.93 -3.56 -28.39
CA VAL A 40 16.77 -4.31 -27.93
C VAL A 40 15.87 -3.35 -27.16
N ALA A 41 15.00 -2.67 -27.91
CA ALA A 41 13.76 -2.18 -27.38
C ALA A 41 12.85 -3.39 -27.11
N LYS A 42 12.52 -3.65 -25.84
CA LYS A 42 11.38 -4.53 -25.49
C LYS A 42 10.68 -3.99 -24.25
N ASN A 43 9.47 -3.48 -24.48
CA ASN A 43 8.41 -3.25 -23.50
C ASN A 43 8.31 -4.41 -22.50
N PRO A 44 8.20 -4.16 -21.18
CA PRO A 44 7.70 -5.17 -20.28
C PRO A 44 6.19 -5.28 -20.48
N LYS A 45 5.73 -6.46 -20.89
CA LYS A 45 4.31 -6.81 -20.93
C LYS A 45 3.88 -7.24 -19.52
N ALA A 46 2.68 -6.83 -19.11
CA ALA A 46 1.94 -7.31 -17.95
C ALA A 46 2.11 -8.84 -17.77
N PHE A 47 2.42 -9.25 -16.54
CA PHE A 47 2.60 -10.67 -16.19
C PHE A 47 1.28 -11.22 -15.64
N VAL A 48 0.56 -11.98 -16.46
CA VAL A 48 -0.68 -12.67 -16.06
C VAL A 48 -0.31 -14.06 -15.56
N VAL A 49 -0.51 -14.34 -14.27
CA VAL A 49 -0.44 -15.71 -13.74
C VAL A 49 -1.82 -16.34 -13.85
N ASN A 50 -2.01 -17.20 -14.85
CA ASN A 50 -3.20 -18.06 -14.94
C ASN A 50 -2.90 -19.39 -14.26
N ALA A 51 -3.41 -19.59 -13.05
CA ALA A 51 -3.49 -20.91 -12.43
C ALA A 51 -4.95 -21.39 -12.50
N SER A 52 -5.24 -22.32 -13.39
CA SER A 52 -6.56 -22.96 -13.52
C SER A 52 -6.41 -24.47 -13.30
N ILE A 53 -6.92 -24.96 -12.17
CA ILE A 53 -7.14 -26.39 -11.91
C ILE A 53 -8.55 -26.73 -12.38
N SER A 54 -8.65 -27.68 -13.31
CA SER A 54 -9.92 -28.20 -13.84
C SER A 54 -10.53 -29.22 -12.87
N VAL A 55 -11.77 -28.98 -12.45
CA VAL A 55 -12.63 -29.96 -11.75
C VAL A 55 -13.73 -30.40 -12.71
N THR A 56 -13.88 -31.71 -12.90
CA THR A 56 -14.87 -32.34 -13.78
C THR A 56 -16.23 -32.53 -13.10
N GLU A 57 -17.27 -32.15 -13.86
CA GLU A 57 -18.66 -32.66 -13.94
C GLU A 57 -19.81 -32.22 -13.00
N SER A 58 -20.80 -31.62 -13.67
CA SER A 58 -22.27 -31.85 -13.61
C SER A 58 -23.14 -31.17 -12.54
N ASN A 59 -23.88 -30.12 -12.93
CA ASN A 59 -25.36 -30.12 -12.98
C ASN A 59 -25.95 -28.78 -13.46
N SER A 60 -27.10 -28.82 -14.12
CA SER A 60 -27.70 -27.76 -14.95
C SER A 60 -28.50 -26.67 -14.22
N ARG A 61 -28.07 -26.24 -13.02
CA ARG A 61 -28.61 -25.04 -12.33
C ARG A 61 -27.57 -23.96 -12.02
N THR A 62 -26.33 -24.16 -12.46
CA THR A 62 -25.14 -23.38 -12.04
C THR A 62 -24.73 -22.27 -13.02
N SER A 63 -25.51 -21.98 -14.06
CA SER A 63 -25.07 -21.09 -15.14
C SER A 63 -25.14 -19.59 -14.81
N SER A 64 -25.98 -19.16 -13.85
CA SER A 64 -26.04 -17.76 -13.39
C SER A 64 -25.03 -17.46 -12.28
N LEU A 65 -24.78 -18.42 -11.38
CA LEU A 65 -23.81 -18.30 -10.28
C LEU A 65 -22.34 -18.36 -10.77
N ASN A 66 -22.05 -19.12 -11.84
CA ASN A 66 -20.68 -19.27 -12.36
C ASN A 66 -20.19 -18.10 -13.24
N LYS A 67 -21.05 -17.14 -13.61
CA LYS A 67 -20.61 -15.97 -14.40
C LYS A 67 -20.05 -14.83 -13.54
N LYS A 68 -20.48 -14.71 -12.28
CA LYS A 68 -20.07 -13.62 -11.38
C LYS A 68 -18.70 -13.84 -10.73
N THR A 69 -18.30 -15.10 -10.53
CA THR A 69 -16.96 -15.49 -10.04
C THR A 69 -15.84 -15.28 -11.06
N LEU A 70 -16.15 -14.80 -12.27
CA LEU A 70 -15.16 -14.56 -13.33
C LEU A 70 -14.52 -13.16 -13.30
N ASN A 71 -15.16 -12.18 -12.66
CA ASN A 71 -14.58 -10.84 -12.60
C ASN A 71 -13.38 -10.84 -11.63
N PRO A 72 -12.23 -10.28 -12.01
CA PRO A 72 -11.04 -10.32 -11.16
C PRO A 72 -11.14 -9.35 -9.99
N ILE A 73 -10.46 -9.69 -8.89
CA ILE A 73 -9.94 -8.68 -7.97
C ILE A 73 -8.73 -8.04 -8.65
N ILE A 74 -8.68 -6.71 -8.72
CA ILE A 74 -7.54 -6.01 -9.32
C ILE A 74 -6.59 -5.57 -8.22
N VAL A 75 -5.33 -5.99 -8.32
CA VAL A 75 -4.22 -5.50 -7.49
C VAL A 75 -3.49 -4.41 -8.24
N ILE A 76 -3.41 -3.22 -7.64
CA ILE A 76 -2.57 -2.14 -8.11
C ILE A 76 -1.26 -2.21 -7.32
N ASP A 77 -0.19 -2.62 -7.99
CA ASP A 77 1.15 -2.76 -7.45
C ASP A 77 1.91 -1.42 -7.56
N ASN A 78 2.15 -0.79 -6.42
CA ASN A 78 2.94 0.44 -6.31
C ASN A 78 4.44 0.18 -6.17
N TYR A 79 4.97 -0.86 -6.84
CA TYR A 79 6.40 -1.22 -6.84
C TYR A 79 6.95 -1.62 -5.48
N ASP A 80 6.16 -2.37 -4.72
CA ASP A 80 6.57 -2.88 -3.42
C ASP A 80 6.98 -4.35 -3.46
N SER A 81 8.05 -4.68 -2.74
CA SER A 81 8.57 -6.05 -2.67
C SER A 81 7.62 -7.03 -2.00
N PHE A 82 6.68 -6.55 -1.19
CA PHE A 82 5.73 -7.36 -0.42
C PHE A 82 4.39 -7.56 -1.14
N THR A 83 4.15 -6.93 -2.29
CA THR A 83 2.91 -7.13 -3.08
C THR A 83 2.63 -8.60 -3.37
N TYR A 84 3.67 -9.40 -3.62
CA TYR A 84 3.53 -10.84 -3.88
C TYR A 84 2.99 -11.62 -2.67
N ASN A 85 3.25 -11.19 -1.43
CA ASN A 85 2.73 -11.85 -0.25
C ASN A 85 1.22 -11.62 -0.10
N LEU A 86 0.72 -10.42 -0.42
CA LEU A 86 -0.72 -10.14 -0.50
C LEU A 86 -1.38 -11.00 -1.59
N CYS A 87 -0.72 -11.12 -2.75
CA CYS A 87 -1.19 -11.98 -3.84
C CYS A 87 -1.22 -13.45 -3.43
N GLN A 88 -0.22 -13.92 -2.67
CA GLN A 88 -0.21 -15.27 -2.13
C GLN A 88 -1.43 -15.50 -1.21
N TYR A 89 -1.74 -14.57 -0.30
CA TYR A 89 -2.92 -14.70 0.57
C TYR A 89 -4.22 -14.80 -0.22
N MET A 90 -4.39 -13.97 -1.26
CA MET A 90 -5.56 -14.07 -2.14
C MET A 90 -5.60 -15.40 -2.90
N GLY A 91 -4.46 -15.90 -3.37
CA GLY A 91 -4.36 -17.20 -4.04
C GLY A 91 -4.71 -18.37 -3.12
N GLU A 92 -4.26 -18.36 -1.86
CA GLU A 92 -4.62 -19.35 -0.84
C GLU A 92 -6.10 -19.31 -0.49
N LEU A 93 -6.74 -18.14 -0.58
CA LEU A 93 -8.19 -17.97 -0.46
C LEU A 93 -8.96 -18.36 -1.74
N GLY A 94 -8.28 -18.80 -2.80
CA GLY A 94 -8.92 -19.21 -4.05
C GLY A 94 -9.46 -18.06 -4.89
N CYS A 95 -9.01 -16.83 -4.66
CA CYS A 95 -9.47 -15.66 -5.40
C CYS A 95 -8.87 -15.62 -6.81
N PHE A 96 -9.69 -15.27 -7.80
CA PHE A 96 -9.21 -14.87 -9.11
C PHE A 96 -8.82 -13.38 -9.08
N PHE A 97 -7.56 -13.08 -9.38
CA PHE A 97 -7.04 -11.71 -9.37
C PHE A 97 -6.07 -11.43 -10.51
N GLU A 98 -5.99 -10.16 -10.91
CA GLU A 98 -5.00 -9.66 -11.88
C GLU A 98 -4.16 -8.56 -11.21
N VAL A 99 -2.86 -8.53 -11.52
CA VAL A 99 -1.92 -7.54 -10.95
C VAL A 99 -1.46 -6.60 -12.06
N TYR A 100 -1.53 -5.30 -11.80
CA TYR A 100 -1.05 -4.25 -12.68
C TYR A 100 -0.16 -3.28 -11.91
N ARG A 101 0.93 -2.81 -12.53
CA ARG A 101 1.66 -1.67 -11.99
C ARG A 101 0.78 -0.42 -12.01
N ASN A 102 1.07 0.51 -11.12
CA ASN A 102 0.30 1.74 -10.99
C ASN A 102 0.38 2.68 -12.23
N ASP A 103 1.19 2.35 -13.21
CA ASP A 103 1.37 3.04 -14.49
C ASP A 103 1.07 2.15 -15.72
N ASP A 104 0.65 0.89 -15.52
CA ASP A 104 0.32 -0.05 -16.61
C ASP A 104 -1.05 0.23 -17.26
N LEU A 105 -1.98 0.83 -16.50
CA LEU A 105 -3.36 1.07 -16.91
C LEU A 105 -3.78 2.49 -16.56
N THR A 106 -4.78 3.01 -17.26
CA THR A 106 -5.59 4.15 -16.84
C THR A 106 -6.75 3.72 -15.94
N VAL A 107 -7.30 4.63 -15.14
CA VAL A 107 -8.50 4.34 -14.31
C VAL A 107 -9.70 3.93 -15.17
N ASP A 108 -9.84 4.47 -16.37
CA ASP A 108 -10.88 4.07 -17.32
C ASP A 108 -10.71 2.64 -17.83
N GLU A 109 -9.48 2.21 -18.09
CA GLU A 109 -9.19 0.81 -18.45
C GLU A 109 -9.46 -0.13 -17.28
N LEU A 110 -9.07 0.28 -16.06
CA LEU A 110 -9.37 -0.47 -14.85
C LEU A 110 -10.88 -0.61 -14.65
N ARG A 111 -11.66 0.45 -14.86
CA ARG A 111 -13.13 0.41 -14.81
C ARG A 111 -13.72 -0.56 -15.83
N ARG A 112 -13.20 -0.56 -17.07
CA ARG A 112 -13.66 -1.47 -18.14
C ARG A 112 -13.38 -2.95 -17.84
N LYS A 113 -12.40 -3.25 -16.99
CA LYS A 113 -12.15 -4.62 -16.50
C LYS A 113 -13.22 -5.13 -15.54
N ASN A 114 -14.12 -4.26 -15.08
CA ASN A 114 -15.23 -4.61 -14.19
C ASN A 114 -14.75 -5.33 -12.91
N PRO A 115 -13.81 -4.73 -12.15
CA PRO A 115 -13.26 -5.35 -10.95
C PRO A 115 -14.37 -5.63 -9.93
N ARG A 116 -14.36 -6.83 -9.34
CA ARG A 116 -15.24 -7.12 -8.19
C ARG A 116 -14.68 -6.56 -6.87
N GLY A 117 -13.37 -6.31 -6.83
CA GLY A 117 -12.68 -5.65 -5.73
C GLY A 117 -11.35 -5.07 -6.19
N ILE A 118 -10.85 -4.08 -5.46
CA ILE A 118 -9.57 -3.41 -5.75
C ILE A 118 -8.70 -3.49 -4.50
N LEU A 119 -7.47 -3.98 -4.66
CA LEU A 119 -6.45 -3.96 -3.62
C LEU A 119 -5.31 -3.04 -4.06
N ILE A 120 -5.04 -2.00 -3.28
CA ILE A 120 -3.93 -1.08 -3.52
C ILE A 120 -2.78 -1.47 -2.58
N SER A 121 -1.69 -1.94 -3.16
CA SER A 121 -0.53 -2.43 -2.42
C SER A 121 0.22 -1.29 -1.70
N PRO A 122 1.13 -1.62 -0.77
CA PRO A 122 2.15 -0.68 -0.32
C PRO A 122 3.01 -0.20 -1.49
N GLY A 123 3.79 0.84 -1.24
CA GLY A 123 4.74 1.42 -2.20
C GLY A 123 5.65 2.46 -1.56
N PRO A 124 6.78 2.81 -2.21
CA PRO A 124 7.60 3.93 -1.80
C PRO A 124 6.93 5.27 -2.16
N GLY A 125 7.47 6.38 -1.66
CA GLY A 125 7.05 7.74 -2.03
C GLY A 125 5.85 8.24 -1.22
N ALA A 126 5.09 9.17 -1.81
CA ALA A 126 3.82 9.69 -1.30
C ALA A 126 2.68 9.35 -2.27
N PRO A 127 1.39 9.52 -1.91
CA PRO A 127 0.27 9.19 -2.80
C PRO A 127 0.30 9.87 -4.16
N GLN A 128 0.90 11.05 -4.27
CA GLN A 128 1.06 11.75 -5.56
C GLN A 128 1.98 11.01 -6.53
N ASP A 129 2.85 10.14 -6.01
CA ASP A 129 3.76 9.29 -6.78
C ASP A 129 3.12 7.91 -7.12
N SER A 130 1.90 7.65 -6.67
CA SER A 130 1.26 6.32 -6.70
C SER A 130 0.53 6.00 -8.02
N GLY A 131 0.86 6.70 -9.11
CA GLY A 131 0.24 6.52 -10.42
C GLY A 131 -1.29 6.63 -10.35
N ILE A 132 -2.00 5.62 -10.84
CA ILE A 132 -3.47 5.59 -10.82
C ILE A 132 -4.10 5.34 -9.45
N SER A 133 -3.32 5.01 -8.41
CA SER A 133 -3.89 4.55 -7.14
C SER A 133 -4.76 5.61 -6.47
N LEU A 134 -4.27 6.85 -6.37
CA LEU A 134 -5.03 7.97 -5.77
C LEU A 134 -6.33 8.26 -6.55
N GLN A 135 -6.25 8.33 -7.87
CA GLN A 135 -7.40 8.55 -8.73
C GLN A 135 -8.40 7.39 -8.65
N THR A 136 -7.91 6.14 -8.54
CA THR A 136 -8.74 4.95 -8.38
C THR A 136 -9.57 4.99 -7.10
N VAL A 137 -8.97 5.40 -5.98
CA VAL A 137 -9.71 5.58 -4.72
C VAL A 137 -10.87 6.55 -4.91
N PHE A 138 -10.60 7.71 -5.51
CA PHE A 138 -11.60 8.76 -5.69
C PHE A 138 -12.73 8.35 -6.64
N GLU A 139 -12.39 7.75 -7.79
CA GLU A 139 -13.37 7.47 -8.84
C GLU A 139 -14.08 6.12 -8.70
N LEU A 140 -13.41 5.10 -8.18
CA LEU A 140 -13.93 3.73 -8.12
C LEU A 140 -14.26 3.28 -6.70
N GLY A 141 -13.54 3.79 -5.69
CA GLY A 141 -13.78 3.48 -4.28
C GLY A 141 -15.24 3.68 -3.81
N PRO A 142 -16.02 4.65 -4.32
CA PRO A 142 -17.45 4.77 -4.00
C PRO A 142 -18.34 3.61 -4.48
N THR A 143 -17.86 2.81 -5.43
CA THR A 143 -18.68 1.82 -6.15
C THR A 143 -18.14 0.40 -6.03
N VAL A 144 -16.83 0.23 -5.90
CA VAL A 144 -16.13 -1.05 -5.87
C VAL A 144 -15.47 -1.23 -4.50
N PRO A 145 -15.65 -2.38 -3.82
CA PRO A 145 -14.90 -2.73 -2.62
C PRO A 145 -13.41 -2.48 -2.78
N LEU A 146 -12.81 -1.71 -1.89
CA LEU A 146 -11.42 -1.28 -2.01
C LEU A 146 -10.68 -1.42 -0.69
N PHE A 147 -9.53 -2.09 -0.76
CA PHE A 147 -8.62 -2.26 0.35
C PHE A 147 -7.26 -1.62 0.06
N GLY A 148 -6.91 -0.58 0.83
CA GLY A 148 -5.61 0.09 0.75
C GLY A 148 -4.64 -0.36 1.85
N VAL A 149 -3.42 -0.75 1.48
CA VAL A 149 -2.35 -1.12 2.43
C VAL A 149 -1.22 -0.09 2.40
N CYS A 150 -0.83 0.43 3.57
CA CYS A 150 0.23 1.41 3.76
C CYS A 150 0.10 2.64 2.84
N MET A 151 0.72 2.64 1.66
CA MET A 151 0.51 3.66 0.62
C MET A 151 -0.96 3.72 0.19
N GLY A 152 -1.62 2.57 0.03
CA GLY A 152 -3.04 2.53 -0.32
C GLY A 152 -3.94 3.21 0.72
N LEU A 153 -3.64 3.07 2.02
CA LEU A 153 -4.34 3.85 3.06
C LEU A 153 -4.09 5.35 2.91
N GLN A 154 -2.86 5.75 2.61
CA GLN A 154 -2.52 7.17 2.42
C GLN A 154 -3.26 7.75 1.22
N CYS A 155 -3.42 6.98 0.13
CA CYS A 155 -4.29 7.37 -0.99
C CYS A 155 -5.74 7.56 -0.55
N ILE A 156 -6.26 6.72 0.36
CA ILE A 156 -7.60 6.90 0.95
C ILE A 156 -7.67 8.21 1.74
N GLY A 157 -6.73 8.44 2.67
CA GLY A 157 -6.69 9.68 3.44
C GLY A 157 -6.68 10.92 2.54
N GLU A 158 -5.82 10.92 1.53
CA GLU A 158 -5.64 12.06 0.63
C GLU A 158 -6.82 12.28 -0.33
N ALA A 159 -7.39 11.22 -0.89
CA ALA A 159 -8.54 11.33 -1.81
C ALA A 159 -9.75 12.02 -1.18
N PHE A 160 -9.88 11.94 0.16
CA PHE A 160 -10.96 12.58 0.92
C PHE A 160 -10.51 13.82 1.69
N GLY A 161 -9.35 14.40 1.34
CA GLY A 161 -8.92 15.71 1.82
C GLY A 161 -7.98 15.72 3.03
N GLY A 162 -7.59 14.54 3.54
CA GLY A 162 -6.56 14.43 4.56
C GLY A 162 -5.16 14.75 4.03
N LYS A 163 -4.30 15.35 4.85
CA LYS A 163 -2.89 15.52 4.45
C LYS A 163 -2.07 14.31 4.84
N ILE A 164 -1.08 14.00 4.01
CA ILE A 164 -0.07 12.98 4.30
C ILE A 164 1.22 13.67 4.75
N VAL A 165 1.63 13.39 5.98
CA VAL A 165 2.76 14.02 6.64
C VAL A 165 3.78 13.00 7.09
N ARG A 166 5.00 13.45 7.39
CA ARG A 166 6.02 12.59 8.02
C ARG A 166 5.51 12.07 9.35
N SER A 167 5.75 10.78 9.59
CA SER A 167 5.46 10.16 10.88
C SER A 167 6.13 10.95 12.01
N PRO A 168 5.40 11.33 13.08
CA PRO A 168 5.97 12.08 14.20
C PRO A 168 7.03 11.28 14.97
N TYR A 169 7.07 9.96 14.78
CA TYR A 169 8.03 9.04 15.38
C TYR A 169 9.22 8.71 14.46
N GLY A 170 9.36 9.46 13.36
CA GLY A 170 10.36 9.21 12.32
C GLY A 170 10.03 8.00 11.45
N VAL A 171 11.03 7.54 10.68
CA VAL A 171 10.92 6.37 9.81
C VAL A 171 10.77 5.11 10.65
N VAL A 172 9.73 4.33 10.39
CA VAL A 172 9.51 3.05 11.04
C VAL A 172 9.68 1.95 10.01
N HIS A 173 10.66 1.06 10.21
CA HIS A 173 10.92 -0.06 9.30
C HIS A 173 11.13 -1.34 10.12
N GLY A 174 10.32 -2.37 9.87
CA GLY A 174 10.41 -3.66 10.53
C GLY A 174 10.11 -3.63 12.03
N LYS A 175 9.28 -2.69 12.50
CA LYS A 175 8.87 -2.64 13.92
C LYS A 175 7.52 -3.32 14.12
N SER A 176 7.40 -4.09 15.19
CA SER A 176 6.12 -4.54 15.70
C SER A 176 5.47 -3.44 16.55
N SER A 177 4.15 -3.35 16.52
CA SER A 177 3.39 -2.48 17.42
C SER A 177 2.07 -3.13 17.80
N PRO A 178 1.63 -3.03 19.07
CA PRO A 178 0.24 -3.31 19.44
C PRO A 178 -0.68 -2.31 18.73
N VAL A 179 -1.71 -2.84 18.06
CA VAL A 179 -2.73 -2.05 17.37
C VAL A 179 -4.08 -2.36 18.02
N TYR A 180 -4.72 -1.32 18.53
CA TYR A 180 -6.08 -1.34 19.02
C TYR A 180 -7.04 -1.03 17.89
N TYR A 181 -8.23 -1.60 17.93
CA TYR A 181 -9.25 -1.32 16.92
C TYR A 181 -10.67 -1.31 17.50
N ASP A 182 -11.56 -0.58 16.83
CA ASP A 182 -13.00 -0.58 17.06
C ASP A 182 -13.73 -0.36 15.74
N GLU A 183 -14.51 -1.35 15.30
CA GLU A 183 -15.32 -1.26 14.08
C GLU A 183 -16.80 -0.92 14.38
N LYS A 184 -17.11 -0.55 15.63
CA LYS A 184 -18.44 -0.14 16.12
C LYS A 184 -19.53 -1.20 15.91
N GLY A 185 -19.14 -2.48 15.99
CA GLY A 185 -20.03 -3.62 15.76
C GLY A 185 -20.36 -3.89 14.29
N GLU A 186 -19.77 -3.16 13.35
CA GLU A 186 -19.88 -3.43 11.92
C GLU A 186 -18.75 -4.36 11.46
N GLU A 187 -19.05 -5.35 10.62
CA GLU A 187 -18.03 -6.24 10.08
C GLU A 187 -17.14 -5.54 9.03
N GLY A 188 -15.89 -5.23 9.39
CA GLY A 188 -14.87 -4.65 8.52
C GLY A 188 -13.61 -5.50 8.37
N LEU A 189 -12.49 -4.86 8.00
CA LEU A 189 -11.21 -5.54 7.79
C LEU A 189 -10.66 -6.20 9.06
N LEU A 190 -10.93 -5.64 10.23
CA LEU A 190 -10.32 -6.03 11.51
C LEU A 190 -11.23 -6.94 12.34
N SER A 191 -12.36 -7.36 11.78
CA SER A 191 -13.33 -8.20 12.45
C SER A 191 -12.76 -9.55 12.87
N GLY A 192 -12.96 -9.88 14.15
CA GLY A 192 -12.55 -11.16 14.73
C GLY A 192 -11.07 -11.28 15.06
N LEU A 193 -10.31 -10.18 14.98
CA LEU A 193 -8.90 -10.16 15.39
C LEU A 193 -8.74 -9.96 16.91
N SER A 194 -7.57 -10.31 17.44
CA SER A 194 -7.18 -9.96 18.82
C SER A 194 -7.20 -8.43 19.04
N ASN A 195 -7.57 -7.95 20.22
CA ASN A 195 -7.57 -6.51 20.53
C ASN A 195 -6.84 -6.22 21.86
N PRO A 196 -5.61 -5.67 21.82
CA PRO A 196 -4.84 -5.34 20.63
C PRO A 196 -4.29 -6.57 19.90
N PHE A 197 -3.99 -6.43 18.60
CA PHE A 197 -3.20 -7.41 17.83
C PHE A 197 -1.80 -6.84 17.52
N THR A 198 -0.88 -7.72 17.13
CA THR A 198 0.47 -7.30 16.73
C THR A 198 0.53 -7.05 15.23
N ALA A 199 1.01 -5.86 14.84
CA ALA A 199 1.15 -5.48 13.43
C ALA A 199 2.58 -5.03 13.07
N GLY A 200 3.03 -5.40 11.88
CA GLY A 200 4.30 -4.99 11.29
C GLY A 200 4.21 -3.63 10.59
N ARG A 201 5.14 -2.72 10.89
CA ARG A 201 5.16 -1.34 10.39
C ARG A 201 6.42 -1.02 9.57
N TYR A 202 6.22 -0.39 8.41
CA TYR A 202 7.28 -0.06 7.45
C TYR A 202 7.18 1.36 6.85
N HIS A 203 6.39 2.23 7.48
CA HIS A 203 6.03 3.53 6.91
C HIS A 203 6.88 4.70 7.42
N SER A 204 6.96 5.73 6.60
CA SER A 204 7.58 7.04 6.94
C SER A 204 6.61 8.21 6.84
N LEU A 205 5.43 7.95 6.25
CA LEU A 205 4.34 8.89 6.03
C LEU A 205 3.07 8.32 6.64
N VAL A 206 2.22 9.21 7.12
CA VAL A 206 0.97 8.89 7.83
C VAL A 206 -0.09 9.92 7.49
N ILE A 207 -1.36 9.55 7.66
CA ILE A 207 -2.45 10.53 7.64
C ILE A 207 -2.28 11.45 8.86
N ASP A 208 -2.27 12.75 8.59
CA ASP A 208 -2.21 13.78 9.62
C ASP A 208 -3.49 13.81 10.45
N LYS A 209 -3.34 13.82 11.78
CA LYS A 209 -4.49 13.85 12.70
C LYS A 209 -5.18 15.22 12.69
N GLU A 210 -4.42 16.30 12.50
CA GLU A 210 -4.98 17.66 12.56
C GLU A 210 -5.84 18.00 11.34
N THR A 211 -5.53 17.37 10.21
CA THR A 211 -6.26 17.53 8.95
C THR A 211 -7.03 16.28 8.56
N PHE A 212 -7.30 15.39 9.50
CA PHE A 212 -8.06 14.17 9.24
C PHE A 212 -9.48 14.54 8.74
N PRO A 213 -9.95 13.94 7.62
CA PRO A 213 -11.23 14.31 7.03
C PRO A 213 -12.37 13.57 7.73
N ASP A 214 -12.71 14.02 8.95
CA ASP A 214 -13.74 13.40 9.77
C ASP A 214 -15.11 13.33 9.11
N ASP A 215 -15.45 14.22 8.17
CA ASP A 215 -16.76 14.18 7.50
C ASP A 215 -16.91 12.95 6.58
N GLU A 216 -15.81 12.44 6.03
CA GLU A 216 -15.80 11.35 5.05
C GLU A 216 -15.28 10.03 5.63
N LEU A 217 -14.27 10.09 6.49
CA LEU A 217 -13.57 8.93 7.05
C LEU A 217 -13.79 8.78 8.55
N GLU A 218 -13.74 7.55 9.03
CA GLU A 218 -13.62 7.23 10.44
C GLU A 218 -12.37 6.39 10.70
N VAL A 219 -11.68 6.68 11.80
CA VAL A 219 -10.56 5.85 12.28
C VAL A 219 -11.12 4.56 12.87
N THR A 220 -10.60 3.42 12.41
CA THR A 220 -11.00 2.08 12.90
C THR A 220 -9.90 1.39 13.67
N ALA A 221 -8.64 1.83 13.57
CA ALA A 221 -7.54 1.33 14.40
C ALA A 221 -6.49 2.39 14.70
N TRP A 222 -5.83 2.23 15.84
CA TRP A 222 -4.77 3.12 16.32
C TRP A 222 -3.74 2.40 17.19
N THR A 223 -2.54 2.97 17.33
CA THR A 223 -1.58 2.58 18.38
C THR A 223 -1.86 3.34 19.69
N GLU A 224 -1.22 2.95 20.79
CA GLU A 224 -1.42 3.57 22.12
C GLU A 224 -1.22 5.10 22.13
N ASP A 225 -0.28 5.60 21.33
CA ASP A 225 -0.01 7.03 21.13
C ASP A 225 -0.98 7.72 20.13
N GLY A 226 -2.03 6.99 19.76
CA GLY A 226 -3.14 7.41 18.91
C GLY A 226 -2.80 7.52 17.43
N LEU A 227 -1.63 7.05 16.96
CA LEU A 227 -1.35 7.07 15.52
C LEU A 227 -2.42 6.29 14.75
N ILE A 228 -2.94 6.85 13.66
CA ILE A 228 -3.97 6.23 12.84
C ILE A 228 -3.38 5.00 12.14
N MET A 229 -3.99 3.84 12.36
CA MET A 229 -3.55 2.54 11.85
C MET A 229 -4.54 1.88 10.90
N ALA A 230 -5.81 2.28 10.92
CA ALA A 230 -6.78 1.90 9.92
C ALA A 230 -7.90 2.95 9.82
N VAL A 231 -8.51 3.05 8.63
CA VAL A 231 -9.67 3.91 8.39
C VAL A 231 -10.72 3.18 7.56
N ARG A 232 -11.95 3.66 7.67
CA ARG A 232 -13.10 3.25 6.85
C ARG A 232 -13.84 4.49 6.38
N HIS A 233 -14.33 4.48 5.15
CA HIS A 233 -15.20 5.55 4.68
C HIS A 233 -16.58 5.44 5.34
N LYS A 234 -17.13 6.55 5.85
CA LYS A 234 -18.43 6.61 6.54
C LYS A 234 -19.62 6.25 5.65
N LYS A 235 -19.67 6.78 4.42
CA LYS A 235 -20.69 6.43 3.43
C LYS A 235 -20.41 5.11 2.71
N TYR A 236 -19.20 4.94 2.16
CA TYR A 236 -18.83 3.77 1.38
C TYR A 236 -18.10 2.74 2.26
N LYS A 237 -18.84 2.04 3.13
CA LYS A 237 -18.24 1.15 4.17
C LYS A 237 -17.33 0.03 3.65
N HIS A 238 -17.40 -0.29 2.35
CA HIS A 238 -16.50 -1.24 1.66
C HIS A 238 -15.15 -0.65 1.24
N LEU A 239 -14.93 0.65 1.46
CA LEU A 239 -13.69 1.37 1.22
C LEU A 239 -12.94 1.52 2.55
N GLN A 240 -11.87 0.73 2.71
CA GLN A 240 -11.13 0.63 3.96
C GLN A 240 -9.62 0.55 3.69
N GLY A 241 -8.81 0.92 4.66
CA GLY A 241 -7.37 0.78 4.55
C GLY A 241 -6.67 0.62 5.89
N VAL A 242 -5.45 0.09 5.83
CA VAL A 242 -4.57 -0.13 6.99
C VAL A 242 -3.19 0.48 6.75
N GLN A 243 -2.58 1.02 7.80
CA GLN A 243 -1.28 1.69 7.75
C GLN A 243 -0.11 0.70 7.89
N PHE A 244 -0.38 -0.43 8.51
CA PHE A 244 0.55 -1.54 8.72
C PHE A 244 0.48 -2.54 7.57
N HIS A 245 1.36 -3.53 7.59
CA HIS A 245 1.50 -4.52 6.53
C HIS A 245 0.92 -5.86 6.99
N PRO A 246 -0.33 -6.22 6.62
CA PRO A 246 -0.91 -7.52 6.93
C PRO A 246 -0.09 -8.67 6.32
N GLU A 247 0.61 -8.44 5.23
CA GLU A 247 1.45 -9.42 4.54
C GLU A 247 2.84 -9.63 5.17
N SER A 248 3.17 -8.85 6.19
CA SER A 248 4.41 -9.02 6.95
C SER A 248 4.30 -10.24 7.86
N ILE A 249 5.40 -11.00 7.97
CA ILE A 249 5.54 -12.09 8.96
C ILE A 249 5.36 -11.61 10.42
N ILE A 250 5.50 -10.30 10.67
CA ILE A 250 5.26 -9.70 11.99
C ILE A 250 3.76 -9.67 12.32
N THR A 251 2.90 -9.57 11.30
CA THR A 251 1.44 -9.48 11.47
C THR A 251 0.83 -10.87 11.41
N ASN A 252 0.79 -11.57 12.55
CA ASN A 252 0.31 -12.96 12.63
C ASN A 252 -1.10 -13.17 12.08
N GLU A 253 -1.97 -12.16 12.19
CA GLU A 253 -3.38 -12.23 11.79
C GLU A 253 -3.63 -11.65 10.38
N GLY A 254 -2.57 -11.43 9.61
CA GLY A 254 -2.61 -10.83 8.28
C GLY A 254 -3.53 -11.52 7.27
N MET A 255 -3.48 -12.85 7.22
CA MET A 255 -4.37 -13.66 6.38
C MET A 255 -5.85 -13.44 6.73
N SER A 256 -6.17 -13.24 8.01
CA SER A 256 -7.55 -12.97 8.44
C SER A 256 -8.05 -11.62 7.93
N ILE A 257 -7.17 -10.61 7.87
CA ILE A 257 -7.50 -9.29 7.30
C ILE A 257 -7.83 -9.41 5.80
N VAL A 258 -6.99 -10.13 5.03
CA VAL A 258 -7.26 -10.35 3.60
C VAL A 258 -8.53 -11.16 3.39
N ARG A 259 -8.79 -12.17 4.23
CA ARG A 259 -10.05 -12.92 4.21
C ARG A 259 -11.27 -12.02 4.48
N ASN A 260 -11.16 -11.09 5.42
CA ASN A 260 -12.23 -10.14 5.70
C ASN A 260 -12.49 -9.21 4.52
N PHE A 261 -11.46 -8.77 3.80
CA PHE A 261 -11.62 -8.04 2.54
C PHE A 261 -12.40 -8.86 1.49
N VAL A 262 -12.08 -10.14 1.33
CA VAL A 262 -12.83 -11.02 0.40
C VAL A 262 -14.31 -11.12 0.80
N LYS A 263 -14.61 -11.25 2.10
CA LYS A 263 -15.99 -11.23 2.60
C LYS A 263 -16.71 -9.90 2.32
N LEU A 264 -16.01 -8.77 2.37
CA LEU A 264 -16.59 -7.47 2.01
C LEU A 264 -17.02 -7.44 0.53
N ILE A 265 -16.22 -8.04 -0.36
CA ILE A 265 -16.56 -8.18 -1.77
C ILE A 265 -17.83 -9.03 -1.94
N GLU A 266 -17.84 -10.22 -1.34
CA GLU A 266 -18.98 -11.15 -1.44
C GLU A 266 -20.27 -10.52 -0.90
N ARG A 267 -20.19 -9.80 0.22
CA ARG A 267 -21.34 -9.09 0.80
C ARG A 267 -21.87 -8.03 -0.15
N ARG A 268 -20.99 -7.25 -0.77
CA ARG A 268 -21.39 -6.22 -1.73
C ARG A 268 -22.08 -6.81 -2.95
N GLU A 269 -21.61 -7.95 -3.44
CA GLU A 269 -22.25 -8.64 -4.56
C GLU A 269 -23.65 -9.15 -4.21
N MET A 270 -23.83 -9.69 -3.00
CA MET A 270 -25.14 -10.10 -2.49
C MET A 270 -26.08 -8.90 -2.36
N GLU A 271 -25.59 -7.76 -1.85
CA GLU A 271 -26.38 -6.52 -1.76
C GLU A 271 -26.85 -6.05 -3.14
N VAL A 272 -25.97 -6.01 -4.13
CA VAL A 272 -26.33 -5.60 -5.50
C VAL A 272 -27.37 -6.55 -6.11
N GLU A 273 -27.25 -7.85 -5.86
CA GLU A 273 -28.19 -8.86 -6.36
C GLU A 273 -29.58 -8.76 -5.72
N LEU A 274 -29.67 -8.38 -4.44
CA LEU A 274 -30.96 -8.15 -3.77
C LEU A 274 -31.71 -6.90 -4.27
N HIS A 275 -31.01 -5.95 -4.88
CA HIS A 275 -31.56 -4.68 -5.36
C HIS A 275 -31.68 -4.59 -6.89
N SER A 276 -31.31 -5.65 -7.63
CA SER A 276 -31.44 -5.75 -9.10
C SER A 276 -32.68 -6.53 -9.50
#